data_AF-A0A9P6VWW6-F1
#
_entry.id   AF-A0A9P6VWW6-F1
#
_cell.length_a   1.000
_cell.length_b   1.000
_cell.length_c   1.000
_cell.angle_alpha   90.00
_cell.angle_beta   90.00
_cell.angle_gamma   90.00
#
_symmetry.space_group_name_H-M   'P 1'
#
loop_
_entity.id
_entity.type
_entity.pdbx_description
1 polymer ?
#
loop_
_entity_poly.entity_id
_entity_poly.type
_entity_poly.pdbx_seq_one_letter_code
_entity_poly.pdbx_strand_id
1 'polypeptide(L)'
;MTAEKNSTMDLPPEYISAANDLRSDTFTTPTEAMIKAALNASVGDAVYGEDVDTARLEQTVAKLAGKEAGLFCVSGTMSNQIALRTHLYQPPYSILCDYRAHVYTHEAAGLAILSQAMVVPVIPSN
;
A
#
# COMPACT_ATOMS: atom_id res chain seq x y z
N MET A 1 49.67 3.64 17.86
CA MET A 1 49.30 2.78 16.72
C MET A 1 48.16 1.87 17.19
N THR A 2 46.95 2.42 17.30
CA THR A 2 45.75 1.65 17.64
C THR A 2 45.03 1.40 16.33
N ALA A 3 45.15 0.16 15.84
CA ALA A 3 44.48 -0.27 14.61
C ALA A 3 42.97 -0.07 14.77
N GLU A 4 42.40 0.62 13.78
CA GLU A 4 40.97 0.81 13.60
C GLU A 4 40.27 -0.55 13.59
N LYS A 5 39.23 -0.69 14.42
CA LYS A 5 38.28 -1.80 14.32
C LYS A 5 37.59 -1.68 12.95
N ASN A 6 38.00 -2.53 12.01
CA ASN A 6 37.21 -2.84 10.82
C ASN A 6 35.85 -3.37 11.27
N SER A 7 34.85 -2.48 11.29
CA SER A 7 33.44 -2.82 11.42
C SER A 7 32.98 -3.44 10.11
N THR A 8 33.28 -4.72 9.90
CA THR A 8 32.53 -5.52 8.93
C THR A 8 31.09 -5.53 9.43
N MET A 9 30.19 -4.81 8.77
CA MET A 9 28.76 -4.88 9.08
C MET A 9 28.33 -6.32 8.80
N ASP A 10 28.09 -7.08 9.87
CA ASP A 10 27.49 -8.40 9.76
C ASP A 10 26.13 -8.24 9.06
N LEU A 11 25.92 -9.03 8.01
CA LEU A 11 24.64 -9.07 7.32
C LEU A 11 23.55 -9.51 8.30
N PRO A 12 22.30 -9.02 8.14
CA PRO A 12 21.20 -9.51 8.95
C PRO A 12 21.01 -11.03 8.72
N PRO A 13 20.46 -11.75 9.71
CA PRO A 13 20.12 -13.15 9.53
C PRO A 13 19.14 -13.31 8.37
N GLU A 14 19.31 -14.39 7.61
CA GLU A 14 18.41 -14.73 6.51
C GLU A 14 16.97 -14.92 7.01
N TYR A 15 16.01 -14.38 6.28
CA TYR A 15 14.60 -14.58 6.57
C TYR A 15 14.13 -15.92 6.00
N ILE A 16 14.01 -16.92 6.87
CA ILE A 16 13.83 -18.31 6.45
C ILE A 16 12.36 -18.63 6.16
N SER A 17 11.41 -18.05 6.90
CA SER A 17 9.98 -18.37 6.76
C SER A 17 9.07 -17.31 7.35
N ALA A 18 7.90 -17.12 6.74
CA ALA A 18 6.79 -16.35 7.31
C ALA A 18 5.93 -17.16 8.29
N ALA A 19 6.17 -18.47 8.42
CA ALA A 19 5.41 -19.31 9.34
C ALA A 19 5.63 -18.84 10.78
N ASN A 20 4.53 -18.61 11.49
CA ASN A 20 4.51 -18.09 12.87
C ASN A 20 5.14 -16.69 13.03
N ASP A 21 5.31 -15.91 11.96
CA ASP A 21 5.65 -14.50 12.07
C ASP A 21 4.38 -13.70 12.39
N LEU A 22 4.21 -13.36 13.67
CA LEU A 22 3.02 -12.68 14.19
C LEU A 22 3.17 -11.15 14.26
N ARG A 23 4.21 -10.59 13.62
CA ARG A 23 4.42 -9.13 13.62
C ARG A 23 3.39 -8.40 12.76
N SER A 24 3.05 -8.96 11.61
CA SER A 24 2.06 -8.43 10.67
C SER A 24 1.79 -9.47 9.56
N ASP A 25 0.61 -9.44 8.97
CA ASP A 25 0.29 -10.22 7.77
C ASP A 25 1.07 -9.76 6.52
N THR A 26 1.61 -8.53 6.54
CA THR A 26 2.50 -8.03 5.46
C THR A 26 3.81 -8.82 5.32
N PHE A 27 4.14 -9.70 6.27
CA PHE A 27 5.31 -10.59 6.21
C PHE A 27 5.08 -11.87 5.39
N THR A 28 3.87 -12.09 4.86
CA THR A 28 3.59 -13.24 3.97
C THR A 28 4.50 -13.24 2.75
N THR A 29 4.97 -14.42 2.37
CA THR A 29 5.77 -14.65 1.16
C THR A 29 4.91 -15.28 0.07
N PRO A 30 5.16 -14.98 -1.23
CA PRO A 30 4.39 -15.53 -2.32
C PRO A 30 4.56 -17.05 -2.40
N THR A 31 3.47 -17.77 -2.62
CA THR A 31 3.51 -19.22 -2.86
C THR A 31 4.16 -19.54 -4.20
N GLU A 32 4.60 -20.78 -4.41
CA GLU A 32 5.16 -21.22 -5.70
C GLU A 32 4.18 -21.00 -6.86
N ALA A 33 2.87 -21.20 -6.63
CA ALA A 33 1.83 -20.94 -7.62
C ALA A 33 1.74 -19.45 -7.97
N MET A 34 1.85 -18.56 -6.99
CA MET A 34 1.88 -17.11 -7.23
C MET A 34 3.12 -16.68 -8.01
N ILE A 35 4.28 -17.26 -7.69
CA ILE A 35 5.52 -16.99 -8.43
C ILE A 35 5.37 -17.44 -9.89
N LYS A 36 4.85 -18.65 -10.14
CA LYS A 36 4.57 -19.13 -11.50
C LYS A 36 3.56 -18.25 -12.23
N ALA A 37 2.53 -17.76 -11.57
CA ALA A 37 1.57 -16.83 -12.16
C ALA A 37 2.26 -15.51 -12.56
N ALA A 38 3.07 -14.93 -11.67
CA ALA A 38 3.81 -13.70 -11.94
C ALA A 38 4.80 -13.85 -13.10
N LEU A 39 5.49 -14.99 -13.21
CA LEU A 39 6.42 -15.28 -14.31
C LEU A 39 5.72 -15.39 -15.68
N ASN A 40 4.44 -15.77 -15.70
CA ASN A 40 3.65 -15.91 -16.92
C ASN A 40 2.69 -14.74 -17.15
N ALA A 41 2.73 -13.70 -16.30
CA ALA A 41 1.85 -12.56 -16.41
C ALA A 41 2.15 -11.76 -17.69
N SER A 42 1.14 -11.07 -18.20
CA SER A 42 1.36 -10.11 -19.29
C SER A 42 2.35 -9.04 -18.87
N VAL A 43 3.13 -8.56 -19.83
CA VAL A 43 3.97 -7.38 -19.69
C VAL A 43 3.49 -6.39 -20.75
N GLY A 44 2.91 -5.29 -20.31
CA GLY A 44 2.45 -4.22 -21.19
C GLY A 44 2.58 -2.84 -20.53
N ASP A 45 2.23 -1.80 -21.27
CA ASP A 45 2.20 -0.44 -20.73
C ASP A 45 0.85 -0.17 -20.04
N ALA A 46 0.84 -0.14 -18.71
CA ALA A 46 -0.36 0.13 -17.92
C ALA A 46 -0.89 1.56 -18.09
N VAL A 47 -0.05 2.54 -18.47
CA VAL A 47 -0.49 3.93 -18.69
C VAL A 47 -1.35 4.04 -19.94
N TYR A 48 -1.02 3.27 -20.98
CA TYR A 48 -1.79 3.21 -22.23
C TYR A 48 -2.85 2.09 -22.24
N GLY A 49 -2.97 1.31 -21.16
CA GLY A 49 -3.95 0.24 -21.03
C GLY A 49 -3.61 -1.03 -21.83
N GLU A 50 -2.31 -1.26 -22.08
CA GLU A 50 -1.81 -2.38 -22.87
C GLU A 50 -1.44 -3.61 -22.01
N ASP A 51 -1.50 -3.48 -20.68
CA ASP A 51 -1.28 -4.59 -19.75
C ASP A 51 -2.58 -5.34 -19.43
N VAL A 52 -2.74 -6.51 -20.03
CA VAL A 52 -3.98 -7.30 -19.99
C VAL A 52 -4.29 -7.85 -18.60
N ASP A 53 -3.28 -8.33 -17.87
CA ASP A 53 -3.48 -8.93 -16.54
C ASP A 53 -3.77 -7.86 -15.50
N THR A 54 -3.19 -6.66 -15.62
CA THR A 54 -3.56 -5.49 -14.81
C THR A 54 -5.03 -5.13 -15.03
N ALA A 55 -5.45 -4.96 -16.28
CA ALA A 55 -6.84 -4.65 -16.61
C ALA A 55 -7.81 -5.75 -16.12
N ARG A 56 -7.41 -7.02 -16.23
CA ARG A 56 -8.21 -8.15 -15.72
C ARG A 56 -8.34 -8.12 -14.21
N LEU A 57 -7.26 -7.81 -13.48
CA LEU A 57 -7.27 -7.67 -12.03
C LEU A 57 -8.25 -6.57 -11.61
N GLU A 58 -8.14 -5.39 -12.20
CA GLU A 58 -9.00 -4.24 -11.92
C GLU A 58 -10.48 -4.53 -12.17
N GLN A 59 -10.82 -5.12 -13.32
CA GLN A 59 -12.19 -5.52 -13.66
C GLN A 59 -12.73 -6.58 -12.69
N THR A 60 -11.90 -7.56 -12.33
CA THR A 60 -12.29 -8.63 -11.40
C THR A 60 -12.61 -8.05 -10.02
N VAL A 61 -11.73 -7.19 -9.50
CA VAL A 61 -11.92 -6.57 -8.18
C VAL A 61 -13.11 -5.60 -8.19
N ALA A 62 -13.27 -4.80 -9.25
CA ALA A 62 -14.43 -3.91 -9.41
C ALA A 62 -15.75 -4.70 -9.37
N LYS A 63 -15.84 -5.81 -10.11
CA LYS A 63 -17.00 -6.70 -10.11
C LYS A 63 -17.26 -7.30 -8.73
N LEU A 64 -16.23 -7.77 -8.04
CA LEU A 64 -16.36 -8.33 -6.68
C LEU A 64 -16.87 -7.28 -5.68
N ALA A 65 -16.43 -6.03 -5.82
CA ALA A 65 -16.86 -4.93 -4.96
C ALA A 65 -18.19 -4.28 -5.37
N GLY A 66 -18.81 -4.72 -6.47
CA GLY A 66 -20.01 -4.10 -7.02
C GLY A 66 -19.80 -2.65 -7.47
N LYS A 67 -18.63 -2.35 -8.04
CA LYS A 67 -18.23 -1.01 -8.53
C LYS A 67 -18.03 -1.01 -10.04
N GLU A 68 -18.13 0.18 -10.63
CA GLU A 68 -17.99 0.38 -12.08
C GLU A 68 -16.55 0.19 -12.57
N ALA A 69 -15.56 0.52 -11.72
CA ALA A 69 -14.14 0.44 -12.06
C ALA A 69 -13.28 0.13 -10.82
N GLY A 70 -12.06 -0.33 -11.09
CA GLY A 70 -10.99 -0.55 -10.12
C GLY A 70 -9.69 0.05 -10.64
N LEU A 71 -8.73 0.28 -9.75
CA LEU A 71 -7.40 0.78 -10.09
C LEU A 71 -6.37 0.02 -9.27
N PHE A 72 -5.37 -0.57 -9.93
CA PHE A 72 -4.26 -1.21 -9.26
C PHE A 72 -3.25 -0.16 -8.78
N CYS A 73 -2.96 -0.19 -7.47
CA CYS A 73 -1.99 0.71 -6.85
C CYS A 73 -0.88 -0.12 -6.19
N VAL A 74 0.33 0.43 -6.18
CA VAL A 74 1.51 -0.26 -5.62
C VAL A 74 1.48 -0.42 -4.09
N SER A 75 0.62 0.31 -3.39
CA SER A 75 0.46 0.19 -1.93
C SER A 75 -0.93 0.66 -1.47
N GLY A 76 -1.35 0.19 -0.29
CA GLY A 76 -2.57 0.65 0.37
C GLY A 76 -2.54 2.16 0.68
N THR A 77 -1.37 2.69 1.07
CA THR A 77 -1.17 4.14 1.26
C THR A 77 -1.45 4.91 -0.03
N MET A 78 -0.91 4.47 -1.17
CA MET A 78 -1.18 5.13 -2.45
C MET A 78 -2.67 5.08 -2.80
N SER A 79 -3.33 3.94 -2.62
CA SER A 79 -4.78 3.81 -2.82
C SER A 79 -5.58 4.80 -1.98
N ASN A 80 -5.28 4.90 -0.68
CA ASN A 80 -5.98 5.83 0.22
C ASN A 80 -5.77 7.29 -0.19
N GLN A 81 -4.53 7.69 -0.49
CA GLN A 81 -4.22 9.07 -0.87
C GLN A 81 -4.87 9.45 -2.21
N ILE A 82 -4.88 8.55 -3.20
CA ILE A 82 -5.61 8.78 -4.46
C ILE A 82 -7.11 8.91 -4.18
N ALA A 83 -7.70 7.98 -3.43
CA ALA A 83 -9.13 8.01 -3.11
C ALA A 83 -9.53 9.32 -2.41
N LEU A 84 -8.73 9.78 -1.45
CA LEU A 84 -9.00 11.04 -0.76
C LEU A 84 -8.85 12.22 -1.72
N ARG A 85 -7.81 12.24 -2.56
CA ARG A 85 -7.63 13.34 -3.52
C ARG A 85 -8.75 13.40 -4.56
N THR A 86 -9.29 12.27 -5.00
CA THR A 86 -10.42 12.24 -5.95
C THR A 86 -11.75 12.65 -5.30
N HIS A 87 -11.92 12.46 -4.00
CA HIS A 87 -13.10 12.96 -3.27
C HIS A 87 -12.99 14.45 -2.89
N LEU A 88 -11.78 14.94 -2.66
CA LEU A 88 -11.51 16.30 -2.18
C LEU A 88 -11.09 17.21 -3.34
N TYR A 89 -12.06 17.62 -4.16
CA TYR A 89 -11.79 18.34 -5.42
C TYR A 89 -11.07 19.70 -5.24
N GLN A 90 -11.51 20.56 -4.31
CA GLN A 90 -11.00 21.91 -4.08
C GLN A 90 -10.63 22.18 -2.61
N PRO A 91 -9.34 22.16 -2.23
CA PRO A 91 -8.95 22.45 -0.85
C PRO A 91 -9.27 23.91 -0.44
N PRO A 92 -9.41 24.21 0.87
CA PRO A 92 -9.22 23.30 1.99
C PRO A 92 -10.47 22.48 2.34
N TYR A 93 -10.27 21.27 2.85
CA TYR A 93 -11.31 20.43 3.42
C TYR A 93 -10.96 19.94 4.83
N SER A 94 -11.95 19.36 5.50
CA SER A 94 -11.76 18.61 6.74
C SER A 94 -12.13 17.15 6.54
N ILE A 95 -11.29 16.24 7.04
CA ILE A 95 -11.52 14.80 7.05
C ILE A 95 -11.84 14.37 8.48
N LEU A 96 -13.00 13.77 8.69
CA LEU A 96 -13.35 13.12 9.94
C LEU A 96 -12.94 11.64 9.88
N CYS A 97 -12.17 11.15 10.85
CA CYS A 97 -11.81 9.74 10.93
C CYS A 97 -11.57 9.28 12.38
N ASP A 98 -11.53 7.97 12.62
CA ASP A 98 -11.07 7.42 13.91
C ASP A 98 -9.62 7.87 14.18
N TYR A 99 -9.28 8.16 15.43
CA TYR A 99 -7.94 8.57 15.84
C TYR A 99 -6.85 7.53 15.55
N ARG A 100 -7.23 6.25 15.34
CA ARG A 100 -6.33 5.13 14.97
C ARG A 100 -6.28 4.88 13.47
N ALA A 101 -7.02 5.64 12.65
CA ALA A 101 -7.11 5.39 11.22
C ALA A 101 -5.71 5.44 10.57
N HIS A 102 -5.42 4.48 9.69
CA HIS A 102 -4.11 4.35 9.03
C HIS A 102 -3.73 5.61 8.25
N VAL A 103 -4.70 6.18 7.51
CA VAL A 103 -4.55 7.44 6.76
C VAL A 103 -4.13 8.63 7.62
N TYR A 104 -4.45 8.60 8.92
CA TYR A 104 -4.07 9.65 9.86
C TYR A 104 -2.73 9.36 10.55
N THR A 105 -2.48 8.11 10.93
CA THR A 105 -1.38 7.74 11.84
C THR A 105 -0.14 7.15 11.16
N HIS A 106 -0.29 6.51 10.00
CA HIS A 106 0.75 5.66 9.39
C HIS A 106 1.05 6.01 7.92
N GLU A 107 0.56 7.17 7.44
CA GLU A 107 0.76 7.62 6.06
C GLU A 107 1.52 8.95 5.97
N ALA A 108 2.42 9.18 6.94
CA ALA A 108 3.39 10.30 6.94
C ALA A 108 2.75 11.68 6.70
N ALA A 109 1.58 11.94 7.30
CA ALA A 109 0.81 13.17 7.11
C ALA A 109 0.41 13.48 5.66
N GLY A 110 0.24 12.44 4.82
CA GLY A 110 -0.17 12.57 3.42
C GLY A 110 -1.44 13.40 3.21
N LEU A 111 -2.39 13.35 4.16
CA LEU A 111 -3.63 14.14 4.11
C LEU A 111 -3.37 15.65 4.04
N ALA A 112 -2.42 16.14 4.84
CA ALA A 112 -2.06 17.55 4.85
C ALA A 112 -1.24 17.91 3.59
N ILE A 113 -0.26 17.08 3.24
CA ILE A 113 0.71 17.39 2.17
C ILE A 113 0.07 17.28 0.79
N LEU A 114 -0.69 16.21 0.53
CA LEU A 114 -1.20 15.86 -0.80
C LEU A 114 -2.61 16.38 -1.05
N SER A 115 -3.42 16.45 0.02
CA SER A 115 -4.85 16.81 -0.09
C SER A 115 -5.19 18.15 0.57
N GLN A 116 -4.24 18.82 1.23
CA GLN A 116 -4.45 20.09 1.94
C GLN A 116 -5.68 20.04 2.85
N ALA A 117 -5.85 18.90 3.52
CA ALA A 117 -6.99 18.62 4.37
C ALA A 117 -6.58 18.65 5.85
N MET A 118 -7.35 19.38 6.65
CA MET A 118 -7.29 19.27 8.11
C MET A 118 -7.90 17.92 8.51
N VAL A 119 -7.34 17.27 9.53
CA VAL A 119 -7.90 16.03 10.09
C VAL A 119 -8.61 16.35 11.41
N VAL A 120 -9.83 15.85 11.56
CA VAL A 120 -10.62 15.86 12.79
C VAL A 120 -10.69 14.42 13.30
N PRO A 121 -9.76 13.98 14.17
CA PRO A 121 -9.80 12.63 14.71
C PRO A 121 -10.89 12.49 15.77
N VAL A 122 -11.57 11.35 15.77
CA VAL A 122 -12.60 10.98 16.76
C VAL A 122 -12.07 9.81 17.59
N ILE A 123 -12.18 9.94 18.91
CA ILE A 123 -11.94 8.84 19.85
C ILE A 123 -13.29 8.16 20.10
N PRO A 124 -13.50 6.93 19.62
CA PRO A 124 -14.75 6.24 19.86
C PRO A 124 -14.83 5.77 21.33
N SER A 125 -16.06 5.59 21.81
CA SER A 125 -16.36 5.19 23.19
C SER A 125 -16.54 3.68 23.37
N ASN A 126 -16.36 2.89 22.30
CA ASN A 126 -16.58 1.45 22.28
C ASN A 126 -15.33 0.63 22.63
#